data_AF-A0A1B0FFJ2-F1
#
_entry.id   AF-A0A1B0FFJ2-F1
#
_cell.length_a   1.000
_cell.length_b   1.000
_cell.length_c   1.000
_cell.angle_alpha   90.00
_cell.angle_beta   90.00
_cell.angle_gamma   90.00
#
_symmetry.space_group_name_H-M   'P 1'
#
loop_
_entity.id
_entity.type
_entity.pdbx_description
1 polymer ?
#
loop_
_entity_poly.entity_id
_entity_poly.type
_entity_poly.pdbx_seq_one_letter_code
_entity_poly.pdbx_strand_id
1 'polypeptide(L)'
;MFCRVCFEKAHTNMDIFDERNKHLQIAETKQKHLGFKPLFDDTISKVVCVKCWLKIFDFHQIFKSVEYAQNNYTIICCNCKTVTVIT
;
A
#
# COMPACT_ATOMS: atom_id res chain seq x y z
N MET A 1 0.44 -4.46 22.90
CA MET A 1 -0.66 -4.66 21.93
C MET A 1 -0.26 -5.75 20.93
N PHE A 2 -1.22 -6.44 20.32
CA PHE A 2 -0.95 -7.42 19.26
C PHE A 2 -0.91 -6.73 17.90
N CYS A 3 -0.05 -7.18 16.98
CA CYS A 3 -0.03 -6.64 15.63
C CYS A 3 -1.27 -7.07 14.82
N ARG A 4 -1.95 -6.14 14.15
CA ARG A 4 -3.10 -6.41 13.28
C ARG A 4 -2.72 -7.07 11.92
N VAL A 5 -1.54 -7.68 11.82
CA VAL A 5 -1.07 -8.38 10.61
C VAL A 5 -0.55 -9.77 11.00
N CYS A 6 0.50 -9.85 11.82
CA CYS A 6 1.04 -11.15 12.26
C CYS A 6 0.38 -11.71 13.53
N PHE A 7 -0.48 -10.94 14.20
CA PHE A 7 -1.11 -11.32 15.48
C PHE A 7 -0.14 -11.66 16.61
N GLU A 8 1.15 -11.37 16.47
CA GLU A 8 2.15 -11.49 17.53
C GLU A 8 2.16 -10.26 18.43
N LYS A 9 2.67 -10.43 19.66
CA LYS A 9 2.85 -9.34 20.61
C LYS A 9 3.88 -8.34 20.08
N ALA A 10 3.48 -7.08 19.91
CA ALA A 10 4.35 -6.05 19.37
C ALA A 10 5.01 -5.22 20.49
N HIS A 11 6.33 -5.26 20.57
CA HIS A 11 7.13 -4.41 21.45
C HIS A 11 7.30 -2.99 20.87
N THR A 12 7.52 -2.91 19.56
CA THR A 12 7.57 -1.67 18.78
C THR A 12 6.46 -1.69 17.74
N ASN A 13 5.59 -0.70 17.77
CA ASN A 13 4.41 -0.64 16.92
C ASN A 13 4.08 0.80 16.52
N MET A 14 3.30 0.91 15.44
CA MET A 14 2.69 2.14 14.98
C MET A 14 1.18 1.97 15.09
N ASP A 15 0.53 2.98 15.66
CA ASP A 15 -0.91 3.10 15.60
C ASP A 15 -1.33 3.42 14.17
N ILE A 16 -2.30 2.65 13.67
CA ILE A 16 -2.79 2.72 12.29
C ILE A 16 -3.52 4.04 12.02
N PHE A 17 -4.11 4.66 13.05
CA PHE A 17 -4.97 5.84 12.96
C PHE A 17 -4.41 7.07 13.70
N ASP A 18 -3.21 6.99 14.29
CA ASP A 18 -2.55 8.18 14.85
C ASP A 18 -2.27 9.20 13.75
N GLU A 19 -2.67 10.45 13.99
CA GLU A 19 -2.50 11.57 13.04
C GLU A 19 -1.04 11.76 12.62
N ARG A 20 -0.07 11.43 13.47
CA ARG A 20 1.37 11.46 13.12
C ARG A 20 1.73 10.47 12.02
N ASN A 21 0.99 9.36 11.93
CA ASN A 21 1.18 8.29 10.95
C ASN A 21 0.28 8.43 9.71
N LYS A 22 -0.58 9.46 9.65
CA LYS A 22 -1.52 9.66 8.54
C LYS A 22 -0.86 9.68 7.16
N HIS A 23 0.32 10.30 7.07
CA HIS A 23 1.10 10.37 5.83
C HIS A 23 1.52 8.99 5.29
N LEU A 24 1.60 7.97 6.15
CA LEU A 24 1.96 6.60 5.80
C LEU A 24 0.80 5.82 5.15
N GLN A 25 -0.46 6.27 5.33
CA GLN A 25 -1.65 5.63 4.74
C GLN A 25 -1.69 4.12 5.02
N ILE A 26 -1.46 3.74 6.29
CA ILE A 26 -1.28 2.33 6.70
C ILE A 26 -2.55 1.52 6.41
N ALA A 27 -3.74 2.07 6.72
CA ALA A 27 -5.01 1.37 6.52
C ALA A 27 -5.30 1.13 5.02
N GLU A 28 -5.09 2.14 4.18
CA GLU A 28 -5.27 2.08 2.73
C GLU A 28 -4.29 1.10 2.09
N THR A 29 -3.02 1.15 2.49
CA THR A 29 -1.98 0.25 1.98
C THR A 29 -2.31 -1.21 2.33
N LYS A 30 -2.79 -1.48 3.55
CA LYS A 30 -3.25 -2.81 3.95
C LYS A 30 -4.47 -3.26 3.15
N GLN A 31 -5.44 -2.38 2.93
CA GLN A 31 -6.62 -2.71 2.13
C GLN A 31 -6.21 -3.10 0.70
N LYS A 32 -5.30 -2.33 0.08
CA LYS A 32 -4.83 -2.57 -1.28
C LYS A 32 -4.13 -3.93 -1.44
N HIS A 33 -3.27 -4.30 -0.49
CA HIS A 33 -2.36 -5.46 -0.65
C HIS A 33 -2.77 -6.71 0.12
N LEU A 34 -3.55 -6.58 1.19
CA LEU A 34 -3.93 -7.69 2.08
C LEU A 34 -5.43 -7.99 2.04
N GLY A 35 -6.23 -7.18 1.35
CA GLY A 35 -7.67 -7.44 1.15
C GLY A 35 -8.56 -7.11 2.35
N PHE A 36 -8.04 -6.43 3.38
CA PHE A 36 -8.86 -5.95 4.50
C PHE A 36 -8.45 -4.55 4.96
N LYS A 37 -9.44 -3.73 5.32
CA LYS A 37 -9.23 -2.39 5.87
C LYS A 37 -9.44 -2.44 7.39
N PRO A 38 -8.42 -2.16 8.21
CA PRO A 38 -8.62 -1.95 9.64
C PRO A 38 -9.59 -0.78 9.86
N LEU A 39 -10.50 -0.91 10.82
CA LEU A 39 -11.43 0.16 11.21
C LEU A 39 -10.97 0.87 12.48
N PHE A 40 -11.33 2.14 12.63
CA PHE A 40 -10.95 2.93 13.80
C PHE A 40 -11.51 2.37 15.10
N ASP A 41 -12.65 1.70 15.06
CA ASP A 41 -13.35 1.08 16.18
C ASP A 41 -13.01 -0.42 16.36
N ASP A 42 -12.01 -0.94 15.63
CA ASP A 42 -11.64 -2.35 15.68
C ASP A 42 -11.15 -2.76 17.09
N THR A 43 -11.82 -3.76 17.67
CA THR A 43 -11.57 -4.23 19.04
C THR A 43 -10.37 -5.18 19.14
N ILE A 44 -9.94 -5.76 18.01
CA ILE A 44 -8.88 -6.77 17.98
C ILE A 44 -7.50 -6.11 18.11
N SER A 45 -7.21 -5.14 17.26
CA SER A 45 -5.99 -4.34 17.33
C SER A 45 -6.01 -3.19 16.34
N LYS A 46 -5.54 -2.03 16.80
CA LYS A 46 -5.37 -0.80 16.01
C LYS A 46 -3.91 -0.49 15.70
N VAL A 47 -3.01 -1.44 15.93
CA VAL A 47 -1.57 -1.24 15.72
C VAL A 47 -0.98 -2.23 14.71
N VAL A 48 0.07 -1.80 14.02
CA VAL A 48 0.94 -2.65 13.21
C VAL A 48 2.34 -2.66 13.81
N CYS A 49 2.97 -3.84 13.93
CA CYS A 49 4.36 -3.88 14.38
C CYS A 49 5.28 -3.36 13.26
N VAL A 50 6.41 -2.78 13.64
CA VAL A 50 7.37 -2.19 12.69
C VAL A 50 7.82 -3.21 11.63
N LYS A 51 8.06 -4.47 12.03
CA LYS A 51 8.47 -5.54 11.12
C LYS A 51 7.45 -5.80 10.01
N CYS A 52 6.16 -5.87 10.34
CA CYS A 52 5.10 -6.07 9.35
C CYS A 52 4.95 -4.85 8.46
N TRP A 53 5.00 -3.64 9.04
CA TRP A 53 4.86 -2.42 8.25
C TRP A 53 5.97 -2.25 7.23
N LEU A 54 7.24 -2.45 7.60
CA LEU A 54 8.36 -2.33 6.67
C LEU A 54 8.20 -3.28 5.46
N LYS A 55 7.86 -4.55 5.70
CA LYS A 55 7.65 -5.51 4.61
C LYS A 55 6.50 -5.11 3.68
N ILE A 56 5.38 -4.62 4.23
CA ILE A 56 4.23 -4.15 3.46
C ILE A 56 4.60 -2.89 2.66
N PHE A 57 5.34 -1.98 3.28
CA PHE A 57 5.78 -0.74 2.66
C PHE A 57 6.73 -1.01 1.50
N ASP A 58 7.73 -1.88 1.69
CA ASP A 58 8.68 -2.26 0.64
C ASP A 58 7.95 -2.88 -0.55
N PHE A 59 7.02 -3.81 -0.28
CA PHE A 59 6.16 -4.38 -1.32
C PHE A 59 5.33 -3.31 -2.03
N HIS A 60 4.75 -2.36 -1.27
CA HIS A 60 3.96 -1.27 -1.84
C HIS A 60 4.77 -0.37 -2.77
N GLN A 61 6.04 -0.08 -2.45
CA GLN A 61 6.93 0.70 -3.31
C GLN A 61 7.18 -0.03 -4.63
N ILE A 62 7.51 -1.33 -4.57
CA ILE A 62 7.69 -2.15 -5.77
C ILE A 62 6.41 -2.15 -6.61
N PHE A 63 5.24 -2.34 -5.99
CA PHE A 63 3.96 -2.33 -6.67
C PHE A 63 3.70 -1.01 -7.40
N LYS A 64 3.96 0.13 -6.74
CA LYS A 64 3.85 1.47 -7.36
C LYS A 64 4.79 1.65 -8.54
N SER A 65 6.03 1.16 -8.43
CA SER A 65 6.99 1.21 -9.54
C SER A 65 6.51 0.39 -10.75
N VAL A 66 5.92 -0.78 -10.52
CA VAL A 66 5.34 -1.62 -11.58
C VAL A 66 4.12 -0.95 -12.22
N GLU A 67 3.17 -0.44 -11.41
CA GLU A 67 2.01 0.31 -11.91
C GLU A 67 2.44 1.50 -12.77
N TYR A 68 3.43 2.25 -12.32
CA TYR A 68 3.98 3.39 -13.06
C TYR A 68 4.57 2.97 -14.41
N ALA A 69 5.39 1.91 -14.44
CA ALA A 69 5.98 1.40 -15.67
C ALA A 69 4.90 0.91 -16.66
N GLN A 70 3.90 0.17 -16.19
CA GLN A 70 2.80 -0.32 -17.02
C GLN A 70 1.93 0.81 -17.59
N ASN A 71 1.62 1.82 -16.77
CA ASN A 71 0.86 2.98 -17.22
C ASN A 71 1.62 3.76 -18.28
N ASN A 72 2.92 3.98 -18.10
CA ASN A 72 3.75 4.67 -19.10
C ASN A 72 3.88 3.85 -20.39
N TYR A 73 4.05 2.54 -20.29
CA TYR A 73 4.07 1.67 -21.47
C TYR A 73 2.75 1.74 -22.25
N THR A 74 1.62 1.75 -21.54
CA THR A 74 0.28 1.88 -22.13
C THR A 74 0.09 3.22 -22.83
N ILE A 75 0.58 4.32 -22.25
CA ILE A 75 0.56 5.65 -22.86
C ILE A 75 1.42 5.69 -24.15
N ILE A 76 2.61 5.09 -24.11
CA ILE A 76 3.51 5.02 -25.28
C ILE A 76 2.87 4.20 -26.41
N CYS A 77 2.22 3.07 -26.11
CA CYS A 77 1.54 2.27 -27.13
C CYS A 77 0.29 2.96 -27.72
N CYS A 78 -0.46 3.76 -26.95
CA CYS A 78 -1.57 4.56 -27.50
C CYS A 78 -1.08 5.65 -28.47
N ASN A 79 0.07 6.28 -28.19
CA ASN A 79 0.67 7.27 -29.09
C ASN A 79 1.36 6.65 -30.33
N CYS A 80 1.49 5.32 -30.40
CA CYS A 80 2.06 4.65 -31.57
C CYS A 80 1.03 4.40 -32.70
N LYS A 81 -0.26 4.67 -32.48
CA LYS A 81 -1.32 4.55 -33.51
C LYS A 81 -1.66 5.86 -34.23
N THR A 82 -1.05 6.99 -33.85
CA THR A 82 -1.32 8.31 -34.45
C THR A 82 -0.21 8.82 -35.36
N VAL A 83 0.69 7.94 -35.83
CA VAL A 83 1.58 8.24 -36.96
C VAL A 83 0.92 7.75 -38.25
N THR A 84 0.10 8.63 -38.81
CA THR A 84 -0.08 8.92 -40.23
C THR A 84 0.10 7.74 -41.22
N VAL A 85 -1.02 7.13 -41.66
CA VAL A 85 -1.11 6.62 -43.04
C VAL A 85 -1.80 7.72 -43.85
N ILE A 86 -1.00 8.57 -44.49
CA ILE A 86 -1.43 9.32 -45.68
C ILE A 86 -0.96 8.48 -46.87
N THR A 87 -1.89 7.76 -47.49
CA THR A 87 -1.84 7.32 -48.88
C THR A 87 -3.26 7.16 -49.37
#